data_AF-B4EBF1-F1
#
_entry.id   AF-B4EBF1-F1
#
_cell.length_a   1.000
_cell.length_b   1.000
_cell.length_c   1.000
_cell.angle_alpha   90.00
_cell.angle_beta   90.00
_cell.angle_gamma   90.00
#
_symmetry.space_group_name_H-M   'P 1'
#
loop_
_entity.id
_entity.type
_entity.pdbx_description
1 polymer ?
#
loop_
_entity_poly.entity_id
_entity_poly.type
_entity_poly.pdbx_seq_one_letter_code
_entity_poly.pdbx_strand_id
1 'polypeptide(L)'
;MKQRPRPRPAVVALDHRQMDLPLFDEPAAAPSAPAAPPAPPEVAPAAPLDPGPAPDRSRVRTFALDSRVLEYRLKRSARRTIGFTIDGSGLSITAPRWVTLADIEAAIAEKQRWIFAKLAEWKTRTEQRALPQIDWRDGAQLPYLGKTVTIALGAGAVAFDADALRLSLPLPVQADMQQIKDRVQGWLQGEAKRIFGERLVVYAEKLGVTYSMYALSSAATRWGSCSSDGKIRLNWRLIHFPMSIIDYVVAHELSHLREMNHSPAFWQTVESIFPEFREARHTLKHHPPELLPSL
;
A
#
# COMPACT_ATOMS: atom_id res chain seq x y z
N MET A 1 37.62 40.38 -34.08
CA MET A 1 36.36 40.42 -33.32
C MET A 1 35.85 38.99 -33.13
N LYS A 2 35.92 38.44 -31.90
CA LYS A 2 35.42 37.09 -31.58
C LYS A 2 33.93 37.19 -31.20
N GLN A 3 33.03 36.57 -31.96
CA GLN A 3 31.60 36.49 -31.64
C GLN A 3 31.38 35.42 -30.56
N ARG A 4 30.66 35.79 -29.49
CA ARG A 4 30.22 34.89 -28.41
C ARG A 4 28.99 34.09 -28.86
N PRO A 5 28.90 32.77 -28.57
CA PRO A 5 27.66 32.03 -28.79
C PRO A 5 26.63 32.29 -27.67
N ARG A 6 25.36 32.40 -28.06
CA ARG A 6 24.18 32.62 -27.18
C ARG A 6 23.87 31.38 -26.32
N PRO A 7 23.33 31.54 -25.11
CA PRO A 7 22.93 30.42 -24.26
C PRO A 7 21.61 29.78 -24.76
N ARG A 8 21.53 28.44 -24.66
CA ARG A 8 20.31 27.65 -24.88
C ARG A 8 19.29 27.90 -23.75
N PRO A 9 17.96 27.86 -24.02
CA PRO A 9 16.96 27.92 -22.97
C PRO A 9 16.93 26.61 -22.17
N ALA A 10 16.74 26.73 -20.86
CA ALA A 10 16.63 25.63 -19.92
C ALA A 10 15.35 24.83 -20.15
N VAL A 11 15.49 23.50 -20.24
CA VAL A 11 14.38 22.55 -20.25
C VAL A 11 13.83 22.46 -18.83
N VAL A 12 12.58 22.89 -18.63
CA VAL A 12 11.84 22.72 -17.38
C VAL A 12 11.46 21.24 -17.28
N ALA A 13 12.14 20.50 -16.41
CA ALA A 13 11.77 19.14 -16.07
C ALA A 13 10.51 19.18 -15.19
N LEU A 14 9.39 18.67 -15.72
CA LEU A 14 8.17 18.45 -14.98
C LEU A 14 8.42 17.39 -13.90
N ASP A 15 8.18 17.79 -12.65
CA ASP A 15 8.31 16.99 -11.44
C ASP A 15 7.24 15.87 -11.45
N HIS A 16 7.63 14.66 -11.85
CA HIS A 16 6.80 13.46 -11.77
C HIS A 16 6.63 13.04 -10.29
N ARG A 17 5.80 13.77 -9.54
CA ARG A 17 5.40 13.38 -8.19
C ARG A 17 4.37 12.27 -8.26
N GLN A 18 4.87 11.04 -8.22
CA GLN A 18 4.10 9.87 -7.85
C GLN A 18 3.75 10.02 -6.36
N MET A 19 2.52 10.45 -6.06
CA MET A 19 2.07 10.57 -4.66
C MET A 19 1.63 9.20 -4.18
N ASP A 20 2.54 8.54 -3.47
CA ASP A 20 2.26 7.37 -2.68
C ASP A 20 1.43 7.78 -1.46
N LEU A 21 0.22 7.24 -1.31
CA LEU A 21 -0.54 7.38 -0.08
C LEU A 21 -1.02 6.02 0.43
N PRO A 22 -0.72 5.67 1.71
CA PRO A 22 -1.53 4.72 2.44
C PRO A 22 -2.91 5.35 2.66
N LEU A 23 -3.97 4.57 2.51
CA LEU A 23 -5.37 5.02 2.48
C LEU A 23 -5.88 5.72 3.77
N PHE A 24 -4.99 6.01 4.73
CA PHE A 24 -5.28 6.44 6.09
C PHE A 24 -4.35 7.57 6.57
N ASP A 25 -4.32 8.69 5.85
CA ASP A 25 -4.07 9.98 6.51
C ASP A 25 -5.42 10.70 6.67
N GLU A 26 -5.80 10.99 7.92
CA GLU A 26 -6.89 11.93 8.22
C GLU A 26 -6.31 13.35 8.37
N PRO A 27 -7.02 14.39 7.92
CA PRO A 27 -6.66 15.75 8.25
C PRO A 27 -6.90 15.97 9.74
N ALA A 28 -5.83 16.23 10.50
CA ALA A 28 -5.98 16.69 11.86
C ALA A 28 -6.70 18.05 11.85
N ALA A 29 -7.87 18.12 12.51
CA ALA A 29 -8.47 19.37 12.90
C ALA A 29 -7.48 20.17 13.75
N ALA A 30 -7.27 21.44 13.40
CA ALA A 30 -6.35 22.32 14.09
C ALA A 30 -6.77 22.53 15.56
N PRO A 31 -5.91 22.25 16.55
CA PRO A 31 -6.00 22.92 17.83
C PRO A 31 -5.16 24.20 17.79
N SER A 32 -5.71 25.24 18.41
CA SER A 32 -5.08 26.53 18.68
C SER A 32 -3.67 26.38 19.27
N ALA A 33 -2.77 27.26 18.83
CA ALA A 33 -1.36 27.33 19.22
C ALA A 33 -1.13 27.32 20.75
N PRO A 34 -0.13 26.57 21.21
CA PRO A 34 0.73 26.97 22.30
C PRO A 34 2.16 27.25 21.81
N ALA A 35 2.88 28.04 22.62
CA ALA A 35 4.13 28.70 22.34
C ALA A 35 5.28 27.80 21.80
N ALA A 36 6.15 28.43 21.01
CA ALA A 36 7.28 27.82 20.32
C ALA A 36 8.32 27.16 21.26
N PRO A 37 8.82 25.95 20.94
CA PRO A 37 10.04 25.41 21.54
C PRO A 37 11.31 25.94 20.82
N PRO A 38 12.47 25.96 21.49
CA PRO A 38 13.69 26.59 20.97
C PRO A 38 14.33 25.79 19.82
N ALA A 39 15.05 26.50 18.96
CA ALA A 39 15.71 25.98 17.78
C ALA A 39 16.80 24.92 18.11
N PRO A 40 16.96 23.87 17.27
CA PRO A 40 18.10 22.96 17.34
C PRO A 40 19.38 23.65 16.84
N PRO A 41 20.58 23.23 17.29
CA PRO A 41 21.83 23.89 16.94
C PRO A 41 22.17 23.68 15.46
N GLU A 42 22.52 24.79 14.81
CA GLU A 42 23.03 24.88 13.45
C GLU A 42 24.54 24.56 13.48
N VAL A 43 24.96 23.47 12.81
CA VAL A 43 26.38 23.18 12.57
C VAL A 43 26.64 23.24 11.07
N ALA A 44 27.53 24.16 10.69
CA ALA A 44 27.96 24.47 9.32
C ALA A 44 28.86 23.37 8.71
N PRO A 45 29.05 23.35 7.37
CA PRO A 45 29.37 22.14 6.61
C PRO A 45 30.88 21.89 6.44
N ALA A 46 31.27 20.60 6.41
CA ALA A 46 32.56 20.16 5.86
C ALA A 46 32.38 19.60 4.43
N ALA A 47 33.34 19.89 3.57
CA ALA A 47 33.36 19.68 2.11
C ALA A 47 33.43 18.20 1.66
N PRO A 48 33.20 17.88 0.37
CA PRO A 48 32.66 16.58 -0.08
C PRO A 48 33.74 15.54 -0.43
N LEU A 49 33.42 14.27 -0.22
CA LEU A 49 34.10 13.14 -0.85
C LEU A 49 33.08 12.38 -1.72
N ASP A 50 33.40 12.27 -3.01
CA ASP A 50 32.62 11.64 -4.09
C ASP A 50 32.75 10.09 -4.08
N PRO A 51 32.02 9.31 -4.91
CA PRO A 51 31.20 8.21 -4.42
C PRO A 51 31.73 6.81 -4.79
N GLY A 52 31.59 5.86 -3.86
CA GLY A 52 31.73 4.43 -4.14
C GLY A 52 30.36 3.75 -4.43
N PRO A 53 30.32 2.71 -5.28
CA PRO A 53 29.08 2.16 -5.85
C PRO A 53 28.20 1.45 -4.81
N ALA A 54 26.92 1.29 -5.14
CA ALA A 54 25.95 0.54 -4.32
C ALA A 54 26.32 -0.95 -4.23
N PRO A 55 25.90 -1.61 -3.13
CA PRO A 55 24.98 -2.72 -3.34
C PRO A 55 23.80 -2.74 -2.35
N ASP A 56 22.68 -3.24 -2.88
CA ASP A 56 21.51 -3.71 -2.15
C ASP A 56 21.86 -4.94 -1.28
N ARG A 57 21.78 -4.81 0.05
CA ARG A 57 21.65 -5.91 1.02
C ARG A 57 21.00 -5.40 2.30
N SER A 58 19.68 -5.49 2.39
CA SER A 58 18.95 -5.17 3.62
C SER A 58 19.20 -6.24 4.69
N ARG A 59 20.35 -6.17 5.39
CA ARG A 59 20.62 -7.02 6.56
C ARG A 59 19.69 -6.62 7.69
N VAL A 60 19.02 -7.61 8.28
CA VAL A 60 18.32 -7.45 9.57
C VAL A 60 19.37 -7.14 10.63
N ARG A 61 19.14 -6.08 11.38
CA ARG A 61 20.00 -5.61 12.47
C ARG A 61 19.22 -5.71 13.77
N THR A 62 19.93 -5.91 14.87
CA THR A 62 19.36 -5.88 16.20
C THR A 62 19.93 -4.70 16.97
N PHE A 63 19.09 -4.08 17.78
CA PHE A 63 19.49 -3.02 18.70
C PHE A 63 18.89 -3.31 20.06
N ALA A 64 19.74 -3.38 21.08
CA ALA A 64 19.30 -3.54 22.45
C ALA A 64 18.85 -2.18 22.98
N LEU A 65 17.57 -2.08 23.32
CA LEU A 65 16.99 -0.90 23.95
C LEU A 65 16.37 -1.31 25.29
N ASP A 66 16.97 -0.81 26.37
CA ASP A 66 16.69 -1.21 27.74
C ASP A 66 16.79 -2.75 27.91
N SER A 67 15.68 -3.42 28.21
CA SER A 67 15.56 -4.88 28.39
C SER A 67 15.01 -5.62 27.16
N ARG A 68 14.88 -4.94 26.01
CA ARG A 68 14.28 -5.49 24.79
C ARG A 68 15.25 -5.44 23.62
N VAL A 69 15.25 -6.49 22.81
CA VAL A 69 15.96 -6.51 21.53
C VAL A 69 14.98 -6.11 20.43
N LEU A 70 15.28 -5.02 19.72
CA LEU A 70 14.52 -4.56 18.57
C LEU A 70 15.23 -4.99 17.29
N GLU A 71 14.53 -5.77 16.46
CA GLU A 71 14.99 -6.08 15.12
C GLU A 71 14.53 -5.01 14.14
N TYR A 72 15.43 -4.56 13.26
CA TYR A 72 15.10 -3.60 12.20
C TYR A 72 15.88 -3.86 10.92
N ARG A 73 15.24 -3.56 9.79
CA ARG A 73 15.85 -3.64 8.46
C ARG A 73 16.28 -2.25 8.00
N LEU A 74 17.58 -2.06 7.80
CA LEU A 74 18.14 -0.79 7.34
C LEU A 74 18.29 -0.74 5.81
N LYS A 75 17.69 0.26 5.17
CA LYS A 75 17.90 0.62 3.76
C LYS A 75 18.57 1.99 3.65
N ARG A 76 19.64 2.10 2.87
CA ARG A 76 20.29 3.39 2.57
C ARG A 76 19.71 3.97 1.28
N SER A 77 19.43 5.28 1.24
CA SER A 77 18.94 5.96 0.02
C SER A 77 19.37 7.43 -0.03
N ALA A 78 19.07 8.13 -1.14
CA ALA A 78 19.40 9.55 -1.37
C ALA A 78 18.48 10.54 -0.62
N ARG A 79 17.67 10.05 0.32
CA ARG A 79 16.76 10.85 1.14
C ARG A 79 17.51 11.82 2.06
N ARG A 80 16.82 12.86 2.52
CA ARG A 80 17.38 13.92 3.40
C ARG A 80 17.20 13.67 4.90
N THR A 81 16.28 12.79 5.30
CA THR A 81 15.93 12.52 6.70
C THR A 81 15.92 11.02 7.00
N ILE A 82 15.92 10.59 8.26
CA ILE A 82 15.66 9.18 8.65
C ILE A 82 14.15 8.92 8.64
N GLY A 83 13.72 7.75 8.17
CA GLY A 83 12.30 7.39 8.14
C GLY A 83 12.07 5.99 8.66
N PHE A 84 10.98 5.85 9.40
CA PHE A 84 10.58 4.64 10.08
C PHE A 84 9.29 4.14 9.42
N THR A 85 9.26 2.85 9.09
CA THR A 85 8.09 2.17 8.54
C THR A 85 7.93 0.88 9.32
N ILE A 86 6.73 0.63 9.84
CA ILE A 86 6.41 -0.61 10.55
C ILE A 86 5.31 -1.31 9.74
N ASP A 87 5.62 -2.52 9.27
CA ASP A 87 4.71 -3.38 8.53
C ASP A 87 4.79 -4.83 9.06
N GLY A 88 4.19 -5.78 8.34
CA GLY A 88 4.12 -7.19 8.76
C GLY A 88 5.45 -7.92 8.76
N SER A 89 6.49 -7.30 8.22
CA SER A 89 7.87 -7.79 8.29
C SER A 89 8.68 -7.15 9.42
N GLY A 90 8.05 -6.28 10.23
CA GLY A 90 8.67 -5.60 11.37
C GLY A 90 9.05 -4.15 11.07
N LEU A 91 10.04 -3.64 11.79
CA LEU A 91 10.53 -2.27 11.62
C LEU A 91 11.51 -2.17 10.44
N SER A 92 11.19 -1.35 9.44
CA SER A 92 12.14 -0.91 8.43
C SER A 92 12.54 0.55 8.64
N ILE A 93 13.85 0.80 8.58
CA ILE A 93 14.42 2.14 8.65
C ILE A 93 15.08 2.44 7.33
N THR A 94 14.69 3.54 6.70
CA THR A 94 15.40 4.04 5.54
C THR A 94 16.13 5.33 5.91
N ALA A 95 17.44 5.38 5.70
CA ALA A 95 18.30 6.49 6.12
C ALA A 95 19.20 7.02 4.98
N PRO A 96 19.60 8.29 4.99
CA PRO A 96 20.62 8.83 4.10
C PRO A 96 21.96 8.08 4.24
N ARG A 97 22.83 8.11 3.23
CA ARG A 97 24.14 7.43 3.29
C ARG A 97 25.08 8.05 4.33
N TRP A 98 24.94 9.35 4.59
CA TRP A 98 25.79 10.11 5.52
C TRP A 98 25.40 9.94 7.00
N VAL A 99 24.19 9.49 7.30
CA VAL A 99 23.73 9.28 8.67
C VAL A 99 24.43 8.05 9.26
N THR A 100 25.00 8.13 10.46
CA THR A 100 25.70 6.99 11.07
C THR A 100 24.72 5.96 11.63
N LEU A 101 25.22 4.78 12.03
CA LEU A 101 24.38 3.82 12.77
C LEU A 101 24.00 4.35 14.15
N ALA A 102 24.91 5.06 14.82
CA ALA A 102 24.65 5.68 16.11
C ALA A 102 23.51 6.72 16.03
N ASP A 103 23.47 7.52 14.96
CA ASP A 103 22.37 8.48 14.74
C ASP A 103 21.01 7.78 14.50
N ILE A 104 21.04 6.64 13.81
CA ILE A 104 19.84 5.81 13.60
C ILE A 104 19.36 5.23 14.93
N GLU A 105 20.27 4.70 15.73
CA GLU A 105 19.98 4.12 17.04
C GLU A 105 19.49 5.17 18.03
N ALA A 106 20.05 6.38 18.01
CA ALA A 106 19.54 7.53 18.77
C ALA A 106 18.11 7.89 18.34
N ALA A 107 17.83 7.92 17.05
CA ALA A 107 16.48 8.19 16.53
C ALA A 107 15.48 7.06 16.85
N ILE A 108 15.94 5.80 16.93
CA ILE A 108 15.14 4.67 17.43
C ILE A 108 14.81 4.89 18.91
N ALA A 109 15.80 5.23 19.74
CA ALA A 109 15.62 5.46 21.17
C ALA A 109 14.68 6.64 21.45
N GLU A 110 14.75 7.72 20.66
CA GLU A 110 13.84 8.85 20.75
C GLU A 110 12.39 8.44 20.42
N LYS A 111 12.20 7.65 19.36
CA LYS A 111 10.88 7.21 18.89
C LYS A 111 10.39 5.90 19.50
N GLN A 112 11.08 5.37 20.51
CA GLN A 112 10.85 4.04 21.06
C GLN A 112 9.40 3.79 21.48
N ARG A 113 8.75 4.78 22.13
CA ARG A 113 7.36 4.65 22.59
C ARG A 113 6.41 4.48 21.41
N TRP A 114 6.61 5.25 20.35
CA TRP A 114 5.84 5.14 19.12
C TRP A 114 6.12 3.82 18.39
N ILE A 115 7.39 3.41 18.28
CA ILE A 115 7.79 2.15 17.62
C ILE A 115 7.15 0.95 18.32
N PHE A 116 7.30 0.83 19.64
CA PHE A 116 6.74 -0.30 20.38
C PHE A 116 5.21 -0.28 20.43
N ALA A 117 4.59 0.90 20.55
CA ALA A 117 3.13 1.02 20.47
C ALA A 117 2.64 0.53 19.10
N LYS A 118 3.31 0.93 18.01
CA LYS A 118 2.96 0.50 16.65
C LYS A 118 3.22 -0.97 16.41
N LEU A 119 4.33 -1.53 16.89
CA LEU A 119 4.61 -2.97 16.81
C LEU A 119 3.59 -3.80 17.60
N ALA A 120 3.21 -3.35 18.80
CA ALA A 120 2.18 -4.01 19.60
C ALA A 120 0.79 -3.90 18.96
N GLU A 121 0.43 -2.73 18.43
CA GLU A 121 -0.78 -2.51 17.64
C GLU A 121 -0.82 -3.43 16.41
N TRP A 122 0.30 -3.56 15.69
CA TRP A 122 0.43 -4.44 14.54
C TRP A 122 0.30 -5.91 14.91
N LYS A 123 1.00 -6.36 15.96
CA LYS A 123 0.95 -7.74 16.46
C LYS A 123 -0.47 -8.09 16.93
N THR A 124 -1.09 -7.22 17.70
CA THR A 124 -2.46 -7.40 18.20
C THR A 124 -3.48 -7.38 17.08
N ARG A 125 -3.36 -6.48 16.09
CA ARG A 125 -4.25 -6.46 14.91
C ARG A 125 -4.09 -7.69 14.03
N THR A 126 -2.86 -8.15 13.82
CA THR A 126 -2.58 -9.37 13.05
C THR A 126 -3.16 -10.58 13.77
N GLU A 127 -2.92 -10.74 15.07
CA GLU A 127 -3.40 -11.89 15.83
C GLU A 127 -4.93 -11.89 16.01
N GLN A 128 -5.56 -10.72 16.19
CA GLN A 128 -7.01 -10.61 16.43
C GLN A 128 -7.86 -10.53 15.15
N ARG A 129 -7.28 -10.15 14.00
CA ARG A 129 -8.01 -9.95 12.74
C ARG A 129 -7.44 -10.70 11.55
N ALA A 130 -6.33 -11.43 11.70
CA ALA A 130 -5.93 -12.38 10.66
C ALA A 130 -7.04 -13.41 10.51
N LEU A 131 -7.63 -13.43 9.32
CA LEU A 131 -8.48 -14.54 8.92
C LEU A 131 -7.71 -15.85 9.14
N PRO A 132 -8.37 -16.92 9.65
CA PRO A 132 -7.70 -18.19 9.87
C PRO A 132 -7.00 -18.62 8.58
N GLN A 133 -5.78 -19.15 8.72
CA GLN A 133 -5.05 -19.65 7.55
C GLN A 133 -5.92 -20.67 6.82
N ILE A 134 -6.12 -20.46 5.52
CA ILE A 134 -6.93 -21.35 4.70
C ILE A 134 -6.18 -22.68 4.61
N ASP A 135 -6.82 -23.73 5.08
CA ASP A 135 -6.38 -25.10 4.88
C ASP A 135 -6.73 -25.51 3.45
N TRP A 136 -5.75 -25.46 2.55
CA TRP A 136 -5.92 -25.67 1.12
C TRP A 136 -6.19 -27.14 0.77
N ARG A 137 -7.46 -27.47 0.61
CA ARG A 137 -7.95 -28.80 0.21
C ARG A 137 -9.28 -28.69 -0.54
N ASP A 138 -9.77 -29.83 -1.04
CA ASP A 138 -11.15 -29.93 -1.49
C ASP A 138 -12.12 -29.54 -0.35
N GLY A 139 -13.14 -28.74 -0.68
CA GLY A 139 -14.09 -28.18 0.28
C GLY A 139 -13.57 -26.97 1.08
N ALA A 140 -12.34 -26.51 0.85
CA ALA A 140 -11.82 -25.32 1.52
C ALA A 140 -12.65 -24.07 1.17
N GLN A 141 -12.72 -23.13 2.10
CA GLN A 141 -13.55 -21.94 1.99
C GLN A 141 -12.69 -20.68 1.93
N LEU A 142 -13.05 -19.74 1.06
CA LEU A 142 -12.39 -18.44 0.95
C LEU A 142 -13.41 -17.30 0.76
N PRO A 143 -13.07 -16.07 1.17
CA PRO A 143 -13.86 -14.90 0.84
C PRO A 143 -13.71 -14.53 -0.64
N TYR A 144 -14.82 -14.22 -1.31
CA TYR A 144 -14.88 -13.68 -2.67
C TYR A 144 -16.10 -12.76 -2.78
N LEU A 145 -15.87 -11.51 -3.16
CA LEU A 145 -16.89 -10.46 -3.26
C LEU A 145 -17.76 -10.30 -2.00
N GLY A 146 -17.15 -10.47 -0.82
CA GLY A 146 -17.83 -10.39 0.47
C GLY A 146 -18.68 -11.63 0.84
N LYS A 147 -18.65 -12.68 0.01
CA LYS A 147 -19.30 -13.97 0.28
C LYS A 147 -18.25 -15.05 0.54
N THR A 148 -18.65 -16.13 1.20
CA THR A 148 -17.81 -17.32 1.36
C THR A 148 -18.04 -18.27 0.20
N VAL A 149 -16.98 -18.62 -0.52
CA VAL A 149 -17.00 -19.55 -1.66
C VAL A 149 -16.28 -20.84 -1.28
N THR A 150 -16.84 -21.98 -1.69
CA THR A 150 -16.27 -23.31 -1.48
C THR A 150 -15.50 -23.78 -2.71
N ILE A 151 -14.28 -24.27 -2.49
CA ILE A 151 -13.43 -24.87 -3.52
C ILE A 151 -13.88 -26.31 -3.76
N ALA A 152 -13.96 -26.69 -5.03
CA ALA A 152 -14.15 -28.06 -5.46
C ALA A 152 -13.07 -28.48 -6.46
N LEU A 153 -12.38 -29.57 -6.15
CA LEU A 153 -11.38 -30.17 -7.02
C LEU A 153 -12.04 -31.23 -7.89
N GLY A 154 -11.64 -31.30 -9.16
CA GLY A 154 -12.17 -32.29 -10.09
C GLY A 154 -11.60 -32.14 -11.49
N ALA A 155 -12.20 -32.86 -12.44
CA ALA A 155 -11.89 -32.69 -13.86
C ALA A 155 -12.63 -31.49 -14.46
N GLY A 156 -12.15 -30.99 -15.61
CA GLY A 156 -12.84 -29.96 -16.38
C GLY A 156 -12.02 -28.68 -16.53
N ALA A 157 -12.68 -27.53 -16.38
CA ALA A 157 -12.08 -26.20 -16.46
C ALA A 157 -12.33 -25.42 -15.18
N VAL A 158 -11.60 -24.31 -15.00
CA VAL A 158 -11.88 -23.37 -13.91
C VAL A 158 -13.25 -22.74 -14.16
N ALA A 159 -14.17 -22.87 -13.21
CA ALA A 159 -15.52 -22.32 -13.33
C ALA A 159 -16.05 -21.89 -11.96
N PHE A 160 -16.76 -20.76 -11.94
CA PHE A 160 -17.43 -20.26 -10.74
C PHE A 160 -18.93 -20.31 -10.91
N ASP A 161 -19.61 -21.01 -10.00
CA ASP A 161 -21.06 -21.02 -9.88
C ASP A 161 -21.47 -20.02 -8.80
N ALA A 162 -22.10 -18.93 -9.22
CA ALA A 162 -22.50 -17.84 -8.34
C ALA A 162 -23.70 -18.18 -7.45
N ASP A 163 -24.56 -19.10 -7.88
CA ASP A 163 -25.75 -19.52 -7.13
C ASP A 163 -25.37 -20.52 -6.03
N ALA A 164 -24.47 -21.46 -6.37
CA ALA A 164 -23.94 -22.44 -5.41
C ALA A 164 -22.76 -21.93 -4.58
N LEU A 165 -22.21 -20.73 -4.89
CA LEU A 165 -20.99 -20.20 -4.31
C LEU A 165 -19.83 -21.20 -4.36
N ARG A 166 -19.65 -21.83 -5.53
CA ARG A 166 -18.70 -22.92 -5.72
C ARG A 166 -17.69 -22.59 -6.81
N LEU A 167 -16.41 -22.69 -6.48
CA LEU A 167 -15.29 -22.59 -7.43
C LEU A 167 -14.77 -23.98 -7.77
N SER A 168 -15.01 -24.42 -9.00
CA SER A 168 -14.44 -25.66 -9.53
C SER A 168 -13.05 -25.42 -10.10
N LEU A 169 -12.09 -26.25 -9.72
CA LEU A 169 -10.70 -26.21 -10.18
C LEU A 169 -10.32 -27.54 -10.86
N PRO A 170 -9.67 -27.50 -12.04
CA PRO A 170 -9.24 -28.68 -12.76
C PRO A 170 -7.97 -29.27 -12.13
N LEU A 171 -8.12 -29.81 -10.93
CA LEU A 171 -7.07 -30.38 -10.11
C LEU A 171 -7.53 -31.73 -9.56
N PRO A 172 -6.65 -32.73 -9.44
CA PRO A 172 -6.96 -33.96 -8.71
C PRO A 172 -7.32 -33.66 -7.26
N VAL A 173 -8.16 -34.51 -6.63
CA VAL A 173 -8.57 -34.35 -5.22
C VAL A 173 -7.36 -34.41 -4.27
N GLN A 174 -6.31 -35.14 -4.67
CA GLN A 174 -5.04 -35.25 -3.98
C GLN A 174 -3.99 -34.19 -4.38
N ALA A 175 -4.40 -33.12 -5.08
CA ALA A 175 -3.50 -32.01 -5.40
C ALA A 175 -2.92 -31.41 -4.10
N ASP A 176 -1.66 -30.99 -4.17
CA ASP A 176 -1.02 -30.41 -3.00
C ASP A 176 -1.55 -28.99 -2.70
N MET A 177 -1.33 -28.55 -1.46
CA MET A 177 -1.80 -27.25 -0.98
C MET A 177 -1.32 -26.08 -1.86
N GLN A 178 -0.10 -26.15 -2.39
CA GLN A 178 0.50 -25.08 -3.18
C GLN A 178 -0.14 -25.01 -4.58
N GLN A 179 -0.42 -26.14 -5.21
CA GLN A 179 -1.13 -26.21 -6.49
C GLN A 179 -2.54 -25.62 -6.39
N ILE A 180 -3.30 -25.97 -5.34
CA ILE A 180 -4.64 -25.44 -5.12
C ILE A 180 -4.56 -23.92 -4.91
N LYS A 181 -3.67 -23.49 -4.03
CA LYS A 181 -3.40 -22.08 -3.73
C LYS A 181 -3.08 -21.27 -4.98
N ASP A 182 -2.13 -21.74 -5.80
CA ASP A 182 -1.72 -21.04 -7.03
C ASP A 182 -2.87 -20.93 -8.05
N ARG A 183 -3.68 -21.98 -8.19
CA ARG A 183 -4.86 -21.97 -9.07
C ARG A 183 -5.93 -21.02 -8.59
N VAL A 184 -6.23 -21.00 -7.30
CA VAL A 184 -7.19 -20.07 -6.70
C VAL A 184 -6.70 -18.64 -6.84
N GLN A 185 -5.43 -18.37 -6.53
CA GLN A 185 -4.86 -17.04 -6.68
C GLN A 185 -4.92 -16.56 -8.14
N GLY A 186 -4.58 -17.42 -9.10
CA GLY A 186 -4.68 -17.09 -10.52
C GLY A 186 -6.10 -16.74 -10.94
N TRP A 187 -7.10 -17.50 -10.49
CA TRP A 187 -8.51 -17.21 -10.72
C TRP A 187 -8.94 -15.87 -10.09
N LEU A 188 -8.60 -15.64 -8.82
CA LEU A 188 -8.90 -14.39 -8.11
C LEU A 188 -8.30 -13.17 -8.79
N GLN A 189 -7.05 -13.26 -9.26
CA GLN A 189 -6.41 -12.17 -9.99
C GLN A 189 -7.06 -11.94 -11.36
N GLY A 190 -7.48 -13.00 -12.05
CA GLY A 190 -8.27 -12.89 -13.28
C GLY A 190 -9.58 -12.14 -13.06
N GLU A 191 -10.32 -12.53 -12.03
CA GLU A 191 -11.58 -11.88 -11.65
C GLU A 191 -11.38 -10.45 -11.18
N ALA A 192 -10.37 -10.17 -10.36
CA ALA A 192 -10.00 -8.81 -9.96
C ALA A 192 -9.70 -7.94 -11.17
N LYS A 193 -8.92 -8.45 -12.15
CA LYS A 193 -8.59 -7.70 -13.36
C LYS A 193 -9.84 -7.33 -14.15
N ARG A 194 -10.75 -8.29 -14.34
CA ARG A 194 -12.01 -8.12 -15.07
C ARG A 194 -12.95 -7.15 -14.35
N ILE A 195 -13.32 -7.47 -13.11
CA ILE A 195 -14.30 -6.71 -12.32
C ILE A 195 -13.82 -5.29 -12.10
N PHE A 196 -12.58 -5.07 -11.66
CA PHE A 196 -12.13 -3.71 -11.37
C PHE A 196 -12.05 -2.88 -12.65
N GLY A 197 -11.70 -3.48 -13.78
CA GLY A 197 -11.75 -2.83 -15.09
C GLY A 197 -13.16 -2.38 -15.45
N GLU A 198 -14.16 -3.24 -15.27
CA GLU A 198 -15.57 -2.90 -15.47
C GLU A 198 -16.01 -1.75 -14.54
N ARG A 199 -15.63 -1.79 -13.26
CA ARG A 199 -15.96 -0.73 -12.29
C ARG A 199 -15.29 0.59 -12.63
N LEU A 200 -14.02 0.57 -13.06
CA LEU A 200 -13.30 1.76 -13.48
C LEU A 200 -14.02 2.48 -14.63
N VAL A 201 -14.55 1.75 -15.61
CA VAL A 201 -15.32 2.33 -16.72
C VAL A 201 -16.56 3.06 -16.18
N VAL A 202 -17.35 2.39 -15.32
CA VAL A 202 -18.58 2.95 -14.75
C VAL A 202 -18.31 4.25 -13.98
N TYR A 203 -17.31 4.27 -13.10
CA TYR A 203 -17.05 5.45 -12.27
C TYR A 203 -16.30 6.55 -13.03
N ALA A 204 -15.48 6.20 -14.03
CA ALA A 204 -14.84 7.19 -14.89
C ALA A 204 -15.88 7.96 -15.71
N GLU A 205 -16.91 7.26 -16.22
CA GLU A 205 -18.05 7.87 -16.90
C GLU A 205 -18.84 8.78 -15.96
N LYS A 206 -19.20 8.31 -14.76
CA LYS A 206 -19.89 9.13 -13.75
C LYS A 206 -19.13 10.43 -13.40
N LEU A 207 -17.81 10.36 -13.31
CA LEU A 207 -16.96 11.49 -12.97
C LEU A 207 -16.58 12.37 -14.19
N GLY A 208 -16.86 11.89 -15.41
CA GLY A 208 -16.50 12.54 -16.66
C GLY A 208 -14.98 12.68 -16.84
N VAL A 209 -14.22 11.64 -16.52
CA VAL A 209 -12.75 11.60 -16.64
C VAL A 209 -12.27 10.42 -17.49
N THR A 210 -11.03 10.51 -17.94
CA THR A 210 -10.33 9.41 -18.62
C THR A 210 -9.01 9.12 -17.90
N TYR A 211 -8.64 7.85 -17.80
CA TYR A 211 -7.35 7.41 -17.25
C TYR A 211 -6.49 6.78 -18.35
N SER A 212 -5.17 6.78 -18.19
CA SER A 212 -4.23 6.34 -19.22
C SER A 212 -3.98 4.83 -19.19
N MET A 213 -3.95 4.23 -18.00
CA MET A 213 -3.72 2.79 -17.82
C MET A 213 -4.27 2.34 -16.47
N TYR A 214 -4.69 1.07 -16.41
CA TYR A 214 -4.99 0.37 -15.17
C TYR A 214 -4.17 -0.93 -15.09
N ALA A 215 -3.65 -1.24 -13.90
CA ALA A 215 -3.03 -2.52 -13.59
C ALA A 215 -3.37 -3.01 -12.18
N LEU A 216 -3.29 -4.32 -11.97
CA LEU A 216 -3.33 -4.90 -10.63
C LEU A 216 -2.03 -4.64 -9.87
N SER A 217 -2.13 -4.56 -8.55
CA SER A 217 -1.03 -4.47 -7.60
C SER A 217 -1.17 -5.52 -6.51
N SER A 218 -0.06 -5.85 -5.87
CA SER A 218 0.02 -6.67 -4.65
C SER A 218 0.69 -5.90 -3.50
N ALA A 219 0.53 -4.57 -3.48
CA ALA A 219 1.17 -3.73 -2.48
C ALA A 219 0.68 -4.08 -1.07
N ALA A 220 1.60 -4.24 -0.12
CA ALA A 220 1.26 -4.70 1.23
C ALA A 220 0.41 -3.68 2.02
N THR A 221 0.64 -2.38 1.79
CA THR A 221 0.16 -1.30 2.67
C THR A 221 -0.92 -0.41 2.04
N ARG A 222 -1.34 -0.67 0.80
CA ARG A 222 -2.31 0.18 0.10
C ARG A 222 -3.30 -0.61 -0.75
N TRP A 223 -4.49 -0.03 -0.87
CA TRP A 223 -5.60 -0.58 -1.64
C TRP A 223 -5.62 -0.10 -3.09
N GLY A 224 -5.11 1.11 -3.36
CA GLY A 224 -4.96 1.64 -4.69
C GLY A 224 -3.90 2.74 -4.77
N SER A 225 -3.67 3.25 -5.98
CA SER A 225 -2.92 4.47 -6.24
C SER A 225 -3.26 5.02 -7.62
N CYS A 226 -3.33 6.34 -7.76
CA CYS A 226 -3.38 7.05 -9.02
C CYS A 226 -2.23 8.04 -9.13
N SER A 227 -1.53 8.03 -10.26
CA SER A 227 -0.53 9.07 -10.58
C SER A 227 -1.15 10.22 -11.38
N SER A 228 -0.45 11.36 -11.43
CA SER A 228 -0.91 12.54 -12.16
C SER A 228 -1.00 12.37 -13.67
N ASP A 229 -0.29 11.39 -14.24
CA ASP A 229 -0.42 10.96 -15.64
C ASP A 229 -1.54 9.93 -15.87
N GLY A 230 -2.38 9.70 -14.86
CA GLY A 230 -3.58 8.88 -14.93
C GLY A 230 -3.35 7.37 -14.95
N LYS A 231 -2.23 6.89 -14.40
CA LYS A 231 -2.01 5.45 -14.20
C LYS A 231 -2.60 5.03 -12.87
N ILE A 232 -3.59 4.14 -12.94
CA ILE A 232 -4.27 3.60 -11.77
C ILE A 232 -3.72 2.21 -11.48
N ARG A 233 -3.43 1.94 -10.21
CA ARG A 233 -3.14 0.59 -9.72
C ARG A 233 -4.08 0.23 -8.59
N LEU A 234 -4.70 -0.94 -8.66
CA LEU A 234 -5.61 -1.43 -7.62
C LEU A 234 -5.08 -2.74 -7.06
N ASN A 235 -5.14 -2.91 -5.75
CA ASN A 235 -4.70 -4.13 -5.09
C ASN A 235 -5.69 -5.26 -5.39
N TRP A 236 -5.21 -6.36 -5.99
CA TRP A 236 -6.08 -7.48 -6.38
C TRP A 236 -6.81 -8.10 -5.19
N ARG A 237 -6.25 -7.98 -3.98
CA ARG A 237 -6.86 -8.48 -2.74
C ARG A 237 -8.17 -7.78 -2.37
N LEU A 238 -8.53 -6.67 -3.04
CA LEU A 238 -9.87 -6.08 -2.92
C LEU A 238 -10.98 -7.07 -3.31
N ILE A 239 -10.67 -8.10 -4.10
CA ILE A 239 -11.62 -9.13 -4.53
C ILE A 239 -12.23 -9.91 -3.36
N HIS A 240 -11.63 -9.85 -2.18
CA HIS A 240 -12.17 -10.48 -0.97
C HIS A 240 -13.30 -9.68 -0.31
N PHE A 241 -13.43 -8.39 -0.63
CA PHE A 241 -14.44 -7.51 -0.04
C PHE A 241 -15.71 -7.43 -0.89
N PRO A 242 -16.84 -7.00 -0.30
CA PRO A 242 -18.05 -6.68 -1.06
C PRO A 242 -17.79 -5.69 -2.20
N MET A 243 -18.62 -5.73 -3.24
CA MET A 243 -18.53 -4.85 -4.39
C MET A 243 -18.52 -3.36 -4.02
N SER A 244 -19.25 -2.96 -2.98
CA SER A 244 -19.28 -1.57 -2.49
C SER A 244 -17.91 -1.07 -2.03
N ILE A 245 -17.06 -1.95 -1.48
CA ILE A 245 -15.70 -1.60 -1.07
C ILE A 245 -14.79 -1.44 -2.28
N ILE A 246 -14.93 -2.31 -3.28
CA ILE A 246 -14.21 -2.22 -4.56
C ILE A 246 -14.57 -0.90 -5.24
N ASP A 247 -15.86 -0.60 -5.33
CA ASP A 247 -16.41 0.63 -5.91
C ASP A 247 -15.87 1.89 -5.23
N TYR A 248 -15.84 1.91 -3.91
CA TYR A 248 -15.26 3.01 -3.15
C TYR A 248 -13.80 3.25 -3.51
N VAL A 249 -12.96 2.20 -3.56
CA VAL A 249 -11.54 2.39 -3.90
C VAL A 249 -11.38 2.84 -5.34
N VAL A 250 -12.17 2.31 -6.27
CA VAL A 250 -12.20 2.77 -7.66
C VAL A 250 -12.56 4.26 -7.75
N ALA A 251 -13.63 4.68 -7.07
CA ALA A 251 -14.07 6.07 -7.02
C ALA A 251 -12.99 6.98 -6.39
N HIS A 252 -12.33 6.52 -5.34
CA HIS A 252 -11.22 7.21 -4.69
C HIS A 252 -10.06 7.45 -5.66
N GLU A 253 -9.58 6.40 -6.32
CA GLU A 253 -8.45 6.53 -7.25
C GLU A 253 -8.78 7.40 -8.47
N LEU A 254 -10.01 7.31 -9.00
CA LEU A 254 -10.44 8.17 -10.11
C LEU A 254 -10.59 9.64 -9.69
N SER A 255 -11.01 9.90 -8.46
CA SER A 255 -11.15 11.27 -7.93
C SER A 255 -9.81 11.99 -7.88
N HIS A 256 -8.70 11.25 -7.76
CA HIS A 256 -7.37 11.85 -7.84
C HIS A 256 -7.10 12.55 -9.17
N LEU A 257 -7.73 12.12 -10.28
CA LEU A 257 -7.60 12.79 -11.59
C LEU A 257 -8.16 14.22 -11.60
N ARG A 258 -9.03 14.58 -10.65
CA ARG A 258 -9.51 15.95 -10.43
C ARG A 258 -8.66 16.65 -9.36
N GLU A 259 -8.45 15.98 -8.24
CA GLU A 259 -7.79 16.54 -7.06
C GLU A 259 -6.72 15.58 -6.53
N MET A 260 -5.45 15.89 -6.78
CA MET A 260 -4.35 14.97 -6.41
C MET A 260 -4.11 14.85 -4.91
N ASN A 261 -4.65 15.77 -4.10
CA ASN A 261 -4.52 15.75 -2.63
C ASN A 261 -5.88 15.43 -1.98
N HIS A 262 -5.89 14.92 -0.74
CA HIS A 262 -7.11 14.60 0.01
C HIS A 262 -7.79 15.83 0.66
N SER A 263 -7.84 16.97 -0.05
CA SER A 263 -8.52 18.18 0.40
C SER A 263 -10.04 17.99 0.52
N PRO A 264 -10.78 18.95 1.11
CA PRO A 264 -12.24 18.93 1.09
C PRO A 264 -12.82 18.79 -0.33
N ALA A 265 -12.20 19.40 -1.34
CA ALA A 265 -12.63 19.30 -2.75
C ALA A 265 -12.50 17.86 -3.28
N PHE A 266 -11.44 17.14 -2.90
CA PHE A 266 -11.30 15.72 -3.22
C PHE A 266 -12.44 14.89 -2.62
N TRP A 267 -12.75 15.08 -1.35
CA TRP A 267 -13.82 14.31 -0.71
C TRP A 267 -15.21 14.65 -1.25
N GLN A 268 -15.46 15.90 -1.64
CA GLN A 268 -16.66 16.27 -2.38
C GLN A 268 -16.73 15.55 -3.74
N THR A 269 -15.60 15.43 -4.42
CA THR A 269 -15.50 14.69 -5.69
C THR A 269 -15.85 13.21 -5.49
N VAL A 270 -15.28 12.56 -4.47
CA VAL A 270 -15.60 11.17 -4.13
C VAL A 270 -17.09 11.01 -3.80
N GLU A 271 -17.63 11.86 -2.92
CA GLU A 271 -19.04 11.83 -2.49
C GLU A 271 -20.00 12.05 -3.67
N SER A 272 -19.61 12.84 -4.68
CA SER A 272 -20.45 13.10 -5.86
C SER A 272 -20.72 11.87 -6.73
N ILE A 273 -19.81 10.88 -6.72
CA ILE A 273 -19.93 9.65 -7.52
C ILE A 273 -20.16 8.39 -6.67
N PHE A 274 -19.86 8.46 -5.36
CA PHE A 274 -20.07 7.40 -4.38
C PHE A 274 -20.43 8.00 -3.00
N PRO A 275 -21.72 8.34 -2.75
CA PRO A 275 -22.17 9.01 -1.53
C PRO A 275 -21.89 8.23 -0.23
N GLU A 276 -21.89 6.89 -0.28
CA GLU A 276 -21.73 6.00 0.87
C GLU A 276 -20.25 5.80 1.30
N PHE A 277 -19.33 6.61 0.78
CA PHE A 277 -17.88 6.41 0.93
C PHE A 277 -17.38 6.33 2.37
N ARG A 278 -18.08 6.97 3.32
CA ARG A 278 -17.67 7.03 4.72
C ARG A 278 -17.66 5.66 5.39
N GLU A 279 -18.67 4.84 5.12
CA GLU A 279 -18.77 3.47 5.65
C GLU A 279 -17.72 2.54 5.03
N ALA A 280 -17.50 2.66 3.72
CA ALA A 280 -16.48 1.90 3.01
C ALA A 280 -15.07 2.25 3.49
N ARG A 281 -14.79 3.54 3.71
CA ARG A 281 -13.53 4.03 4.28
C ARG A 281 -13.32 3.49 5.69
N HIS A 282 -14.35 3.52 6.53
CA HIS A 282 -14.30 2.96 7.88
C HIS A 282 -13.97 1.46 7.84
N THR A 283 -14.62 0.70 6.96
CA THR A 283 -14.39 -0.73 6.80
C THR A 283 -12.93 -1.04 6.45
N LEU A 284 -12.37 -0.34 5.46
CA LEU A 284 -10.98 -0.55 5.04
C LEU A 284 -9.96 -0.15 6.11
N LYS A 285 -10.24 0.89 6.92
CA LYS A 285 -9.39 1.30 8.05
C LYS A 285 -9.19 0.15 9.06
N HIS A 286 -10.17 -0.75 9.13
CA HIS A 286 -10.13 -1.89 10.03
C HIS A 286 -9.60 -3.18 9.38
N HIS A 287 -9.41 -3.19 8.06
CA HIS A 287 -8.94 -4.33 7.27
C HIS A 287 -7.87 -3.90 6.27
N PRO A 288 -6.63 -3.59 6.69
CA PRO A 288 -5.52 -3.41 5.76
C PRO A 288 -5.18 -4.71 4.98
N PRO A 289 -4.54 -4.62 3.80
CA PRO A 289 -4.33 -5.77 2.91
C PRO A 289 -3.57 -6.94 3.53
N GLU A 290 -2.72 -6.63 4.50
CA GLU A 290 -1.93 -7.56 5.30
C GLU A 290 -2.74 -8.48 6.22
N LEU A 291 -3.97 -8.11 6.58
CA LEU A 291 -4.82 -8.92 7.47
C LEU A 291 -5.64 -9.98 6.73
N LEU A 292 -5.60 -9.97 5.41
CA LEU A 292 -6.28 -10.97 4.58
C LEU A 292 -5.49 -12.29 4.55
N PRO A 293 -6.11 -13.43 4.17
CA PRO A 293 -5.47 -14.74 4.20
C PRO A 293 -4.20 -14.75 3.35
N SER A 294 -3.17 -15.45 3.80
CA SER A 294 -1.93 -15.64 3.01
C SER A 294 -2.22 -16.53 1.81
N LEU A 295 -2.59 -15.88 0.71
CA LEU A 295 -2.78 -16.45 -0.63
C LEU A 295 -1.47 -16.55 -1.41
#